data_AF-A0AAU2FM50-F1
#
_entry.id   AF-A0AAU2FM50-F1
#
_cell.length_a   1.000
_cell.length_b   1.000
_cell.length_c   1.000
_cell.angle_alpha   90.00
_cell.angle_beta   90.00
_cell.angle_gamma   90.00
#
_symmetry.space_group_name_H-M   'P 1'
#
loop_
_entity.id
_entity.type
_entity.pdbx_description
1 polymer ?
#
loop_
_entity_poly.entity_id
_entity_poly.type
_entity_poly.pdbx_seq_one_letter_code
_entity_poly.pdbx_strand_id
1 'polypeptide(L)'
;MTAPDRPGAGALPTEDLLVVGAGGFARETAQAVRDAAAADRERGRAPRWRLAGHLDDDPALHGRDVDGVPVLGGSDLVHRRPGARVVVCVGSPRDYAVRARLVRRLALPEDRYATVVHPTAAVSASSVLGAGSVLLAHCVLTAAVRVGAHVAVMPHAVLTHDDTVGDFATLASGVRLGGGVRLGRGAYVGAGALVREGTTVGAWSLTGMGSTVLADVPPGEVWAGSPARRLREAGGPALEELRADDERTGRRPETRMGSTVG
;
A
#
# COMPACT_ATOMS: atom_id res chain seq x y z
N MET A 1 46.70 7.16 -14.58
CA MET A 1 45.33 7.21 -15.14
C MET A 1 44.38 6.99 -13.98
N THR A 2 44.02 8.09 -13.31
CA THR A 2 43.12 8.13 -12.14
C THR A 2 41.69 7.93 -12.62
N ALA A 3 40.95 7.03 -11.97
CA ALA A 3 39.53 6.84 -12.24
C ALA A 3 38.77 8.16 -11.97
N PRO A 4 37.77 8.52 -12.79
CA PRO A 4 36.99 9.72 -12.53
C PRO A 4 36.17 9.53 -11.25
N ASP A 5 36.27 10.55 -10.41
CA ASP A 5 35.52 10.73 -9.17
C ASP A 5 34.01 10.60 -9.47
N ARG A 6 33.33 9.67 -8.80
CA ARG A 6 31.86 9.60 -8.89
C ARG A 6 31.32 10.85 -8.20
N PRO A 7 30.44 11.64 -8.84
CA PRO A 7 29.85 12.79 -8.18
C PRO A 7 29.13 12.30 -6.92
N GLY A 8 29.54 12.84 -5.77
CA GLY A 8 28.94 12.51 -4.49
C GLY A 8 27.44 12.68 -4.57
N ALA A 9 26.69 11.63 -4.21
CA ALA A 9 25.25 11.73 -4.03
C ALA A 9 25.00 12.71 -2.88
N GLY A 10 24.77 13.99 -3.23
CA GLY A 10 24.39 15.01 -2.27
C GLY A 10 23.17 14.50 -1.49
N ALA A 11 23.23 14.61 -0.17
CA ALA A 11 22.11 14.20 0.68
C ALA A 11 20.85 14.93 0.21
N LEU A 12 19.78 14.17 -0.09
CA LEU A 12 18.49 14.77 -0.43
C LEU A 12 18.02 15.64 0.74
N PRO A 13 17.44 16.82 0.48
CA PRO A 13 16.97 17.71 1.53
C PRO A 13 15.86 17.05 2.35
N THR A 14 15.76 17.39 3.64
CA THR A 14 14.64 16.97 4.48
C THR A 14 13.35 17.65 4.03
N GLU A 15 12.37 16.86 3.61
CA GLU A 15 11.07 17.34 3.13
C GLU A 15 9.98 17.18 4.20
N ASP A 16 8.99 18.09 4.20
CA ASP A 16 7.79 17.94 5.03
C ASP A 16 6.92 16.80 4.52
N LEU A 17 6.42 15.98 5.43
CA LEU A 17 5.52 14.88 5.15
C LEU A 17 4.18 15.08 5.86
N LEU A 18 3.09 15.11 5.08
CA LEU A 18 1.72 15.07 5.56
C LEU A 18 1.18 13.64 5.43
N VAL A 19 0.57 13.15 6.51
CA VAL A 19 -0.07 11.82 6.54
C VAL A 19 -1.58 12.01 6.46
N VAL A 20 -2.21 11.59 5.37
CA VAL A 20 -3.68 11.64 5.23
C VAL A 20 -4.29 10.43 5.93
N GLY A 21 -5.19 10.68 6.87
CA GLY A 21 -5.72 9.77 7.88
C GLY A 21 -5.05 9.97 9.24
N ALA A 22 -5.80 9.73 10.31
CA ALA A 22 -5.31 9.64 11.70
C ALA A 22 -5.64 8.27 12.36
N GLY A 23 -6.07 7.28 11.55
CA GLY A 23 -6.38 5.92 12.01
C GLY A 23 -5.13 5.06 12.26
N GLY A 24 -5.34 3.76 12.56
CA GLY A 24 -4.26 2.82 12.91
C GLY A 24 -3.11 2.78 11.89
N PHE A 25 -3.41 2.66 10.60
CA PHE A 25 -2.39 2.64 9.55
C PHE A 25 -1.59 3.96 9.47
N ALA A 26 -2.24 5.10 9.69
CA ALA A 26 -1.56 6.40 9.75
C ALA A 26 -0.62 6.51 10.94
N ARG A 27 -1.04 6.01 12.11
CA ARG A 27 -0.23 5.95 13.34
C ARG A 27 1.01 5.08 13.15
N GLU A 28 0.85 3.89 12.58
CA GLU A 28 1.96 2.99 12.26
C GLU A 28 2.92 3.61 11.22
N THR A 29 2.38 4.31 10.22
CA THR A 29 3.20 5.03 9.22
C THR A 29 3.98 6.17 9.87
N ALA A 30 3.35 6.95 10.74
CA ALA A 30 4.01 8.02 11.49
C ALA A 30 5.15 7.48 12.38
N GLN A 31 4.94 6.32 13.02
CA GLN A 31 6.00 5.65 13.76
C GLN A 31 7.15 5.19 12.84
N ALA A 32 6.85 4.57 11.70
CA ALA A 32 7.87 4.16 10.74
C ALA A 32 8.71 5.35 10.21
N VAL A 33 8.10 6.53 10.06
CA VAL A 33 8.81 7.77 9.70
C VAL A 33 9.76 8.20 10.81
N ARG A 34 9.35 8.12 12.08
CA ARG A 34 10.21 8.43 13.23
C ARG A 34 11.39 7.46 13.34
N ASP A 35 11.13 6.16 13.14
CA ASP A 35 12.17 5.13 13.19
C ASP A 35 13.17 5.31 12.04
N ALA A 36 12.70 5.62 10.83
CA ALA A 36 13.57 5.97 9.70
C ALA A 36 14.43 7.21 10.01
N ALA A 37 13.83 8.25 10.61
CA ALA A 37 14.56 9.45 11.01
C ALA A 37 15.60 9.17 12.12
N ALA A 38 15.33 8.24 13.04
CA ALA A 38 16.30 7.81 14.04
C ALA A 38 17.47 7.06 13.39
N ALA A 39 17.17 6.09 12.52
CA ALA A 39 18.17 5.32 11.79
C ALA A 39 19.05 6.19 10.88
N ASP A 40 18.50 7.22 10.25
CA ASP A 40 19.27 8.20 9.48
C ASP A 40 20.26 8.96 10.37
N ARG A 41 19.80 9.44 11.55
CA ARG A 41 20.66 10.18 12.50
C ARG A 41 21.78 9.30 13.05
N GLU A 42 21.50 8.05 13.40
CA GLU A 42 22.51 7.08 13.84
C GLU A 42 23.60 6.85 12.79
N ARG A 43 23.24 6.97 11.49
CA ARG A 43 24.16 6.87 10.36
C ARG A 43 24.82 8.21 9.99
N GLY A 44 24.63 9.26 10.79
CA GLY A 44 25.15 10.60 10.53
C GLY A 44 24.50 11.30 9.33
N ARG A 45 23.27 10.92 8.96
CA ARG A 45 22.51 11.49 7.83
C ARG A 45 21.37 12.36 8.34
N ALA A 46 21.02 13.38 7.56
CA ALA A 46 19.78 14.12 7.81
C ALA A 46 18.58 13.21 7.51
N PRO A 47 17.52 13.23 8.36
CA PRO A 47 16.29 12.52 8.07
C PRO A 47 15.71 12.92 6.72
N ARG A 48 15.24 11.96 5.94
CA ARG A 48 14.52 12.27 4.68
C ARG A 48 13.21 13.02 4.91
N TRP A 49 12.45 12.59 5.92
CA TRP A 49 11.10 13.09 6.18
C TRP A 49 11.05 13.83 7.52
N ARG A 50 10.43 15.01 7.51
CA ARG A 50 9.95 15.70 8.71
C ARG A 50 8.44 15.54 8.79
N LEU A 51 7.96 14.84 9.81
CA LEU A 51 6.53 14.62 9.98
C LEU A 51 5.82 15.93 10.35
N ALA A 52 5.06 16.50 9.43
CA ALA A 52 4.43 17.81 9.60
C ALA A 52 3.07 17.72 10.32
N GLY A 53 2.35 16.62 10.14
CA GLY A 53 1.06 16.39 10.80
C GLY A 53 0.16 15.39 10.07
N HIS A 54 -0.92 15.01 10.73
CA HIS A 54 -2.02 14.26 10.14
C HIS A 54 -3.03 15.20 9.46
N LEU A 55 -3.72 14.68 8.45
CA LEU A 55 -4.89 15.31 7.83
C LEU A 55 -6.04 14.32 7.86
N ASP A 56 -7.14 14.64 8.50
CA ASP A 56 -8.29 13.73 8.60
C ASP A 56 -9.58 14.49 8.30
N ASP A 57 -10.50 13.88 7.56
CA ASP A 57 -11.74 14.55 7.17
C ASP A 57 -12.77 14.61 8.31
N ASP A 58 -12.57 13.85 9.40
CA ASP A 58 -13.38 13.99 10.61
C ASP A 58 -13.05 15.30 11.36
N PRO A 59 -13.96 16.30 11.38
CA PRO A 59 -13.72 17.57 12.05
C PRO A 59 -13.51 17.43 13.55
N ALA A 60 -14.02 16.35 14.16
CA ALA A 60 -13.86 16.10 15.59
C ALA A 60 -12.39 15.83 15.98
N LEU A 61 -11.56 15.43 15.02
CA LEU A 61 -10.13 15.19 15.21
C LEU A 61 -9.28 16.44 15.03
N HIS A 62 -9.77 17.49 14.38
CA HIS A 62 -8.97 18.67 14.03
C HIS A 62 -8.43 19.38 15.28
N GLY A 63 -7.13 19.68 15.29
CA GLY A 63 -6.42 20.26 16.42
C GLY A 63 -6.07 19.27 17.53
N ARG A 64 -6.52 18.00 17.46
CA ARG A 64 -6.09 16.98 18.42
C ARG A 64 -4.68 16.48 18.11
N ASP A 65 -4.04 15.96 19.14
CA ASP A 65 -2.81 15.20 19.04
C ASP A 65 -3.11 13.71 18.96
N VAL A 66 -2.47 13.00 18.02
CA VAL A 66 -2.54 11.56 17.84
C VAL A 66 -1.10 11.01 17.91
N ASP A 67 -0.76 10.35 19.01
CA ASP A 67 0.59 9.83 19.32
C ASP A 67 1.72 10.86 19.11
N GLY A 68 1.54 12.12 19.52
CA GLY A 68 2.51 13.18 19.35
C GLY A 68 2.55 13.79 17.94
N VAL A 69 1.49 13.61 17.15
CA VAL A 69 1.33 14.19 15.82
C VAL A 69 0.02 14.97 15.75
N PRO A 70 0.04 16.28 15.45
CA PRO A 70 -1.18 17.08 15.39
C PRO A 70 -2.00 16.75 14.13
N VAL A 71 -3.31 16.71 14.27
CA VAL A 71 -4.25 16.69 13.14
C VAL A 71 -4.52 18.13 12.71
N LEU A 72 -3.99 18.52 11.54
CA LEU A 72 -3.96 19.92 11.09
C LEU A 72 -5.27 20.39 10.45
N GLY A 73 -6.15 19.46 10.08
CA GLY A 73 -7.42 19.74 9.41
C GLY A 73 -7.79 18.64 8.42
N GLY A 74 -8.73 18.95 7.52
CA GLY A 74 -9.18 18.07 6.43
C GLY A 74 -8.09 17.76 5.40
N SER A 75 -8.28 16.66 4.67
CA SER A 75 -7.34 16.17 3.66
C SER A 75 -7.05 17.18 2.54
N ASP A 76 -8.00 18.05 2.17
CA ASP A 76 -7.81 19.08 1.14
C ASP A 76 -6.72 20.13 1.52
N LEU A 77 -6.27 20.15 2.78
CA LEU A 77 -5.16 21.01 3.20
C LEU A 77 -3.86 20.71 2.44
N VAL A 78 -3.71 19.52 1.82
CA VAL A 78 -2.57 19.18 0.94
C VAL A 78 -2.35 20.19 -0.19
N HIS A 79 -3.42 20.83 -0.68
CA HIS A 79 -3.35 21.82 -1.76
C HIS A 79 -2.82 23.17 -1.29
N ARG A 80 -3.00 23.49 0.00
CA ARG A 80 -2.46 24.70 0.64
C ARG A 80 -1.02 24.53 1.11
N ARG A 81 -0.43 23.33 0.94
CA ARG A 81 0.97 23.01 1.27
C ARG A 81 1.67 22.33 0.10
N PRO A 82 1.86 23.02 -1.04
CA PRO A 82 2.37 22.41 -2.27
C PRO A 82 3.80 21.86 -2.16
N GLY A 83 4.61 22.38 -1.22
CA GLY A 83 5.97 21.89 -0.96
C GLY A 83 6.06 20.66 -0.06
N ALA A 84 4.96 20.22 0.57
CA ALA A 84 4.95 19.03 1.41
C ALA A 84 4.65 17.78 0.58
N ARG A 85 5.37 16.69 0.84
CA ARG A 85 5.02 15.36 0.34
C ARG A 85 3.85 14.78 1.13
N VAL A 86 3.16 13.84 0.51
CA VAL A 86 1.91 13.28 1.03
C VAL A 86 1.99 11.77 1.05
N VAL A 87 1.53 11.13 2.12
CA VAL A 87 1.26 9.69 2.15
C VAL A 87 -0.19 9.47 2.59
N VAL A 88 -0.91 8.60 1.91
CA VAL A 88 -2.35 8.38 2.15
C VAL A 88 -2.55 7.07 2.90
N CYS A 89 -2.81 7.19 4.20
CA CYS A 89 -2.83 6.07 5.15
C CYS A 89 -4.25 5.78 5.66
N VAL A 90 -5.19 5.63 4.71
CA VAL A 90 -6.58 5.23 4.98
C VAL A 90 -6.86 3.84 4.43
N GLY A 91 -7.88 3.19 5.00
CA GLY A 91 -8.36 1.88 4.58
C GLY A 91 -8.58 0.94 5.75
N SER A 92 -9.53 0.03 5.59
CA SER A 92 -9.78 -1.07 6.51
C SER A 92 -10.30 -2.29 5.73
N PRO A 93 -10.35 -3.49 6.32
CA PRO A 93 -10.98 -4.63 5.65
C PRO A 93 -12.45 -4.38 5.22
N ARG A 94 -13.14 -3.43 5.88
CA ARG A 94 -14.53 -3.06 5.57
C ARG A 94 -14.62 -2.16 4.32
N ASP A 95 -13.60 -1.34 4.09
CA ASP A 95 -13.50 -0.43 2.96
C ASP A 95 -12.03 -0.18 2.62
N TYR A 96 -11.43 -1.10 1.86
CA TYR A 96 -10.05 -1.00 1.41
C TYR A 96 -9.93 -0.20 0.10
N ALA A 97 -11.06 0.16 -0.51
CA ALA A 97 -11.14 0.97 -1.73
C ALA A 97 -11.08 2.49 -1.46
N VAL A 98 -11.34 2.92 -0.22
CA VAL A 98 -11.29 4.33 0.18
C VAL A 98 -9.98 5.04 -0.17
N ARG A 99 -8.84 4.32 -0.11
CA ARG A 99 -7.54 4.90 -0.46
C ARG A 99 -7.46 5.31 -1.93
N ALA A 100 -7.98 4.49 -2.84
CA ALA A 100 -8.02 4.82 -4.26
C ALA A 100 -8.95 6.00 -4.56
N ARG A 101 -10.14 6.01 -3.95
CA ARG A 101 -11.07 7.15 -4.07
C ARG A 101 -10.44 8.44 -3.56
N LEU A 102 -9.77 8.38 -2.41
CA LEU A 102 -9.14 9.54 -1.80
C LEU A 102 -7.98 10.06 -2.65
N VAL A 103 -7.08 9.18 -3.12
CA VAL A 103 -5.99 9.57 -4.03
C VAL A 103 -6.54 10.21 -5.31
N ARG A 104 -7.58 9.62 -5.92
CA ARG A 104 -8.24 10.20 -7.10
C ARG A 104 -8.83 11.57 -6.81
N ARG A 105 -9.48 11.75 -5.65
CA ARG A 105 -10.08 13.01 -5.23
C ARG A 105 -9.03 14.10 -5.01
N LEU A 106 -7.92 13.76 -4.35
CA LEU A 106 -6.83 14.71 -4.09
C LEU A 106 -6.09 15.11 -5.37
N ALA A 107 -6.12 14.27 -6.42
CA ALA A 107 -5.59 14.60 -7.76
C ALA A 107 -4.18 15.23 -7.74
N LEU A 108 -3.31 14.75 -6.85
CA LEU A 108 -1.93 15.24 -6.76
C LEU A 108 -1.09 14.55 -7.85
N PRO A 109 -0.05 15.24 -8.38
CA PRO A 109 0.89 14.59 -9.28
C PRO A 109 1.65 13.48 -8.53
N GLU A 110 2.05 12.44 -9.27
CA GLU A 110 2.65 11.22 -8.70
C GLU A 110 3.87 11.51 -7.81
N ASP A 111 4.69 12.48 -8.21
CA ASP A 111 5.91 12.87 -7.50
C ASP A 111 5.63 13.44 -6.10
N ARG A 112 4.43 13.98 -5.84
CA ARG A 112 4.04 14.48 -4.50
C ARG A 112 3.83 13.38 -3.48
N TYR A 113 3.68 12.12 -3.92
CA TYR A 113 3.42 11.02 -3.01
C TYR A 113 4.71 10.39 -2.47
N ALA A 114 4.88 10.44 -1.15
CA ALA A 114 6.03 9.86 -0.47
C ALA A 114 5.90 8.33 -0.37
N THR A 115 6.95 7.62 -0.76
CA THR A 115 7.11 6.20 -0.43
C THR A 115 7.82 6.10 0.93
N VAL A 116 7.17 5.45 1.89
CA VAL A 116 7.69 5.27 3.26
C VAL A 116 8.14 3.82 3.43
N VAL A 117 9.40 3.63 3.79
CA VAL A 117 9.98 2.30 4.01
C VAL A 117 10.58 2.28 5.41
N HIS A 118 10.10 1.38 6.25
CA HIS A 118 10.65 1.19 7.59
C HIS A 118 12.12 0.73 7.50
N PRO A 119 13.02 1.22 8.37
CA PRO A 119 14.46 0.92 8.28
C PRO A 119 14.82 -0.56 8.44
N THR A 120 13.92 -1.38 9.01
CA THR A 120 14.10 -2.84 9.13
C THR A 120 13.51 -3.65 7.96
N ALA A 121 12.86 -3.00 6.99
CA ALA A 121 12.40 -3.68 5.79
C ALA A 121 13.59 -4.05 4.91
N ALA A 122 13.69 -5.33 4.53
CA ALA A 122 14.72 -5.84 3.64
C ALA A 122 14.18 -5.82 2.19
N VAL A 123 14.54 -4.77 1.45
CA VAL A 123 14.15 -4.60 0.05
C VAL A 123 15.36 -4.83 -0.85
N SER A 124 15.27 -5.83 -1.71
CA SER A 124 16.30 -6.10 -2.73
C SER A 124 16.50 -4.94 -3.69
N ALA A 125 17.75 -4.71 -4.10
CA ALA A 125 18.09 -3.67 -5.06
C ALA A 125 17.46 -3.87 -6.45
N SER A 126 16.99 -5.08 -6.75
CA SER A 126 16.27 -5.41 -7.99
C SER A 126 14.76 -5.15 -7.91
N SER A 127 14.25 -4.88 -6.71
CA SER A 127 12.83 -4.63 -6.48
C SER A 127 12.50 -3.14 -6.67
N VAL A 128 11.29 -2.86 -7.14
CA VAL A 128 10.81 -1.49 -7.39
C VAL A 128 9.56 -1.20 -6.58
N LEU A 129 9.47 0.02 -6.06
CA LEU A 129 8.36 0.49 -5.23
C LEU A 129 7.72 1.72 -5.89
N GLY A 130 6.41 1.68 -6.10
CA GLY A 130 5.65 2.82 -6.60
C GLY A 130 5.48 3.95 -5.58
N ALA A 131 5.09 5.12 -6.08
CA ALA A 131 4.86 6.31 -5.28
C ALA A 131 3.72 6.11 -4.27
N GLY A 132 3.83 6.73 -3.11
CA GLY A 132 2.78 6.67 -2.07
C GLY A 132 2.65 5.32 -1.34
N SER A 133 3.49 4.34 -1.67
CA SER A 133 3.47 3.02 -1.02
C SER A 133 4.16 3.06 0.35
N VAL A 134 3.69 2.22 1.26
CA VAL A 134 4.20 2.11 2.64
C VAL A 134 4.60 0.67 2.91
N LEU A 135 5.86 0.47 3.30
CA LEU A 135 6.38 -0.81 3.77
C LEU A 135 6.74 -0.67 5.25
N LEU A 136 6.02 -1.37 6.10
CA LEU A 136 6.23 -1.34 7.55
C LEU A 136 7.32 -2.34 7.98
N ALA A 137 7.52 -2.47 9.30
CA ALA A 137 8.66 -3.18 9.88
C ALA A 137 8.78 -4.64 9.41
N HIS A 138 10.02 -5.07 9.18
CA HIS A 138 10.38 -6.45 8.87
C HIS A 138 9.69 -7.05 7.62
N CYS A 139 9.24 -6.22 6.68
CA CYS A 139 8.86 -6.70 5.36
C CYS A 139 10.09 -7.21 4.60
N VAL A 140 9.93 -8.26 3.81
CA VAL A 140 11.01 -8.84 2.99
C VAL A 140 10.55 -8.91 1.53
N LEU A 141 11.29 -8.25 0.64
CA LEU A 141 11.10 -8.30 -0.81
C LEU A 141 12.37 -8.86 -1.45
N THR A 142 12.31 -10.09 -1.99
CA THR A 142 13.53 -10.87 -2.29
C THR A 142 14.21 -10.57 -3.64
N ALA A 143 13.59 -10.80 -4.79
CA ALA A 143 14.23 -10.58 -6.09
C ALA A 143 13.20 -10.18 -7.14
N ALA A 144 13.47 -9.09 -7.86
CA ALA A 144 12.62 -8.58 -8.94
C ALA A 144 11.13 -8.37 -8.54
N VAL A 145 10.85 -8.04 -7.27
CA VAL A 145 9.49 -7.73 -6.82
C VAL A 145 9.07 -6.37 -7.35
N ARG A 146 7.87 -6.30 -7.92
CA ARG A 146 7.29 -5.04 -8.41
C ARG A 146 6.10 -4.65 -7.55
N VAL A 147 6.24 -3.57 -6.78
CA VAL A 147 5.14 -3.00 -5.99
C VAL A 147 4.63 -1.73 -6.68
N GLY A 148 3.34 -1.68 -6.97
CA GLY A 148 2.66 -0.53 -7.57
C GLY A 148 2.55 0.68 -6.64
N ALA A 149 1.75 1.66 -7.04
CA ALA A 149 1.53 2.89 -6.28
C ALA A 149 0.52 2.68 -5.14
N HIS A 150 0.69 3.43 -4.04
CA HIS A 150 -0.24 3.43 -2.90
C HIS A 150 -0.52 2.04 -2.29
N VAL A 151 0.45 1.14 -2.33
CA VAL A 151 0.37 -0.18 -1.72
C VAL A 151 0.68 -0.07 -0.22
N ALA A 152 -0.12 -0.74 0.60
CA ALA A 152 0.13 -0.89 2.02
C ALA A 152 0.68 -2.29 2.30
N VAL A 153 1.94 -2.37 2.74
CA VAL A 153 2.58 -3.61 3.17
C VAL A 153 2.79 -3.54 4.67
N MET A 154 1.93 -4.24 5.41
CA MET A 154 1.93 -4.26 6.87
C MET A 154 3.08 -5.14 7.40
N PRO A 155 3.42 -5.05 8.71
CA PRO A 155 4.63 -5.67 9.24
C PRO A 155 4.74 -7.17 8.96
N HIS A 156 5.98 -7.65 8.82
CA HIS A 156 6.32 -9.07 8.61
C HIS A 156 5.76 -9.70 7.33
N ALA A 157 5.33 -8.92 6.33
CA ALA A 157 4.96 -9.48 5.03
C ALA A 157 6.19 -9.94 4.23
N VAL A 158 6.08 -11.07 3.53
CA VAL A 158 7.14 -11.62 2.68
C VAL A 158 6.63 -11.73 1.25
N LEU A 159 7.32 -11.05 0.33
CA LEU A 159 7.13 -11.10 -1.10
C LEU A 159 8.38 -11.73 -1.73
N THR A 160 8.18 -12.84 -2.42
CA THR A 160 9.27 -13.66 -2.97
C THR A 160 9.59 -13.26 -4.41
N HIS A 161 10.33 -14.08 -5.14
CA HIS A 161 10.86 -13.67 -6.44
C HIS A 161 9.74 -13.47 -7.47
N ASP A 162 9.88 -12.47 -8.33
CA ASP A 162 8.98 -12.18 -9.47
C ASP A 162 7.53 -11.81 -9.07
N ASP A 163 7.26 -11.55 -7.80
CA ASP A 163 5.95 -11.10 -7.34
C ASP A 163 5.60 -9.73 -7.93
N THR A 164 4.34 -9.57 -8.35
CA THR A 164 3.80 -8.30 -8.83
C THR A 164 2.59 -7.91 -8.00
N VAL A 165 2.63 -6.70 -7.44
CA VAL A 165 1.56 -6.14 -6.62
C VAL A 165 1.01 -4.89 -7.29
N GLY A 166 -0.26 -4.93 -7.68
CA GLY A 166 -0.95 -3.82 -8.31
C GLY A 166 -1.20 -2.64 -7.36
N ASP A 167 -1.48 -1.47 -7.94
CA ASP A 167 -1.73 -0.25 -7.18
C ASP A 167 -2.84 -0.42 -6.14
N PHE A 168 -2.77 0.31 -5.04
CA PHE A 168 -3.77 0.30 -3.95
C PHE A 168 -3.95 -1.04 -3.24
N ALA A 169 -3.19 -2.09 -3.58
CA ALA A 169 -3.26 -3.34 -2.88
C ALA A 169 -2.87 -3.17 -1.39
N THR A 170 -3.37 -4.08 -0.56
CA THR A 170 -3.07 -4.12 0.87
C THR A 170 -2.65 -5.54 1.24
N LEU A 171 -1.44 -5.69 1.73
CA LEU A 171 -0.93 -6.93 2.32
C LEU A 171 -0.90 -6.73 3.82
N ALA A 172 -1.83 -7.36 4.54
CA ALA A 172 -1.88 -7.25 5.99
C ALA A 172 -0.74 -8.03 6.67
N SER A 173 -0.61 -7.88 7.99
CA SER A 173 0.61 -8.31 8.69
C SER A 173 0.85 -9.81 8.55
N GLY A 174 2.10 -10.20 8.34
CA GLY A 174 2.50 -11.61 8.25
C GLY A 174 2.06 -12.36 6.99
N VAL A 175 1.55 -11.66 5.97
CA VAL A 175 1.24 -12.26 4.65
C VAL A 175 2.50 -12.85 4.02
N ARG A 176 2.38 -14.00 3.36
CA ARG A 176 3.47 -14.61 2.60
C ARG A 176 3.01 -14.97 1.20
N LEU A 177 3.70 -14.45 0.20
CA LEU A 177 3.50 -14.79 -1.20
C LEU A 177 4.59 -15.77 -1.65
N GLY A 178 4.19 -16.87 -2.29
CA GLY A 178 5.12 -17.73 -3.05
C GLY A 178 5.53 -17.06 -4.37
N GLY A 179 6.55 -17.60 -5.05
CA GLY A 179 7.19 -16.91 -6.18
C GLY A 179 6.24 -16.69 -7.36
N GLY A 180 6.35 -15.53 -8.01
CA GLY A 180 5.57 -15.18 -9.20
C GLY A 180 4.08 -14.95 -8.94
N VAL A 181 3.68 -14.65 -7.70
CA VAL A 181 2.30 -14.29 -7.37
C VAL A 181 1.95 -12.92 -7.95
N ARG A 182 0.72 -12.80 -8.45
CA ARG A 182 0.18 -11.56 -9.01
C ARG A 182 -0.99 -11.08 -8.18
N LEU A 183 -0.81 -9.99 -7.44
CA LEU A 183 -1.91 -9.29 -6.76
C LEU A 183 -2.44 -8.20 -7.68
N GLY A 184 -3.73 -8.25 -7.98
CA GLY A 184 -4.42 -7.25 -8.76
C GLY A 184 -4.52 -5.91 -8.03
N ARG A 185 -4.85 -4.87 -8.80
CA ARG A 185 -5.11 -3.53 -8.28
C ARG A 185 -6.17 -3.59 -7.17
N GLY A 186 -5.88 -2.95 -6.04
CA GLY A 186 -6.79 -2.87 -4.90
C GLY A 186 -7.05 -4.20 -4.17
N ALA A 187 -6.35 -5.29 -4.51
CA ALA A 187 -6.51 -6.56 -3.82
C ALA A 187 -6.15 -6.43 -2.32
N TYR A 188 -6.94 -7.07 -1.46
CA TYR A 188 -6.72 -7.12 -0.03
C TYR A 188 -6.32 -8.52 0.40
N VAL A 189 -5.11 -8.70 0.92
CA VAL A 189 -4.62 -9.97 1.43
C VAL A 189 -4.62 -9.92 2.96
N GLY A 190 -5.50 -10.71 3.59
CA GLY A 190 -5.71 -10.70 5.04
C GLY A 190 -4.51 -11.18 5.85
N ALA A 191 -4.45 -10.75 7.13
CA ALA A 191 -3.26 -10.97 7.96
C ALA A 191 -2.95 -12.47 8.09
N GLY A 192 -1.67 -12.82 8.00
CA GLY A 192 -1.19 -14.20 8.07
C GLY A 192 -1.61 -15.10 6.91
N ALA A 193 -2.22 -14.58 5.83
CA ALA A 193 -2.57 -15.40 4.67
C ALA A 193 -1.31 -15.88 3.92
N LEU A 194 -1.40 -17.09 3.39
CA LEU A 194 -0.38 -17.75 2.58
C LEU A 194 -0.90 -17.89 1.15
N VAL A 195 -0.16 -17.39 0.17
CA VAL A 195 -0.55 -17.46 -1.25
C VAL A 195 0.45 -18.33 -1.99
N ARG A 196 -0.02 -19.40 -2.64
CA ARG A 196 0.80 -20.33 -3.40
C ARG A 196 1.48 -19.63 -4.58
N GLU A 197 2.69 -20.06 -4.92
CA GLU A 197 3.44 -19.63 -6.10
C GLU A 197 2.60 -19.62 -7.39
N GLY A 198 2.88 -18.67 -8.27
CA GLY A 198 2.22 -18.50 -9.57
C GLY A 198 0.75 -18.09 -9.54
N THR A 199 0.15 -17.97 -8.34
CA THR A 199 -1.28 -17.68 -8.16
C THR A 199 -1.59 -16.21 -8.42
N THR A 200 -2.76 -15.96 -8.99
CA THR A 200 -3.32 -14.62 -9.20
C THR A 200 -4.42 -14.33 -8.19
N VAL A 201 -4.30 -13.23 -7.46
CA VAL A 201 -5.37 -12.68 -6.61
C VAL A 201 -5.95 -11.47 -7.34
N GLY A 202 -7.17 -11.59 -7.87
CA GLY A 202 -7.77 -10.64 -8.79
C GLY A 202 -7.95 -9.22 -8.22
N ALA A 203 -8.14 -8.25 -9.11
CA ALA A 203 -8.37 -6.86 -8.72
C ALA A 203 -9.57 -6.74 -7.78
N TRP A 204 -9.43 -5.91 -6.75
CA TRP A 204 -10.48 -5.64 -5.76
C TRP A 204 -11.08 -6.89 -5.10
N SER A 205 -10.31 -7.99 -5.06
CA SER A 205 -10.66 -9.18 -4.30
C SER A 205 -10.15 -9.08 -2.86
N LEU A 206 -10.67 -9.94 -1.98
CA LEU A 206 -10.24 -10.04 -0.59
C LEU A 206 -9.95 -11.49 -0.21
N THR A 207 -8.76 -11.75 0.33
CA THR A 207 -8.48 -13.00 1.04
C THR A 207 -8.61 -12.77 2.55
N GLY A 208 -9.34 -13.64 3.22
CA GLY A 208 -9.56 -13.57 4.67
C GLY A 208 -8.26 -13.76 5.45
N MET A 209 -8.25 -13.31 6.70
CA MET A 209 -7.15 -13.57 7.64
C MET A 209 -6.86 -15.08 7.75
N GLY A 210 -5.59 -15.45 7.79
CA GLY A 210 -5.13 -16.85 7.94
C GLY A 210 -5.48 -17.77 6.77
N SER A 211 -5.87 -17.22 5.61
CA SER A 211 -6.27 -18.05 4.48
C SER A 211 -5.09 -18.72 3.79
N THR A 212 -5.28 -19.97 3.34
CA THR A 212 -4.31 -20.69 2.52
C THR A 212 -4.80 -20.72 1.08
N VAL A 213 -4.33 -19.80 0.25
CA VAL A 213 -4.79 -19.60 -1.13
C VAL A 213 -4.01 -20.52 -2.07
N LEU A 214 -4.69 -21.55 -2.56
CA LEU A 214 -4.13 -22.60 -3.43
C LEU A 214 -4.67 -22.54 -4.86
N ALA A 215 -5.37 -21.48 -5.25
CA ALA A 215 -5.91 -21.30 -6.59
C ALA A 215 -6.17 -19.81 -6.85
N ASP A 216 -6.29 -19.44 -8.13
CA ASP A 216 -6.58 -18.06 -8.52
C ASP A 216 -7.89 -17.59 -7.90
N VAL A 217 -7.86 -16.36 -7.36
CA VAL A 217 -9.02 -15.68 -6.79
C VAL A 217 -9.55 -14.72 -7.85
N PRO A 218 -10.79 -14.88 -8.34
CA PRO A 218 -11.34 -13.97 -9.33
C PRO A 218 -11.47 -12.53 -8.83
N PRO A 219 -11.41 -11.51 -9.72
CA PRO A 219 -11.63 -10.12 -9.35
C PRO A 219 -12.97 -9.91 -8.62
N GLY A 220 -12.96 -9.04 -7.61
CA GLY A 220 -14.17 -8.69 -6.86
C GLY A 220 -14.73 -9.81 -5.97
N GLU A 221 -13.99 -10.90 -5.74
CA GLU A 221 -14.43 -11.99 -4.86
C GLU A 221 -13.77 -11.96 -3.48
N VAL A 222 -14.45 -12.56 -2.50
CA VAL A 222 -13.93 -12.77 -1.14
C VAL A 222 -13.72 -14.25 -0.93
N TRP A 223 -12.49 -14.64 -0.60
CA TRP A 223 -12.10 -16.02 -0.33
C TRP A 223 -11.55 -16.13 1.09
N ALA A 224 -11.86 -17.22 1.80
CA ALA A 224 -11.34 -17.44 3.15
C ALA A 224 -11.17 -18.93 3.49
N GLY A 225 -10.37 -19.23 4.51
CA GLY A 225 -10.19 -20.58 5.05
C GLY A 225 -8.90 -21.28 4.61
N SER A 226 -8.72 -22.52 5.07
CA SER A 226 -7.58 -23.37 4.74
C SER A 226 -8.08 -24.77 4.33
N PRO A 227 -8.09 -25.11 3.04
CA PRO A 227 -7.74 -24.24 1.91
C PRO A 227 -8.79 -23.14 1.67
N ALA A 228 -8.37 -22.01 1.10
CA ALA A 228 -9.26 -20.89 0.83
C ALA A 228 -10.35 -21.26 -0.18
N ARG A 229 -11.58 -20.84 0.09
CA ARG A 229 -12.74 -21.04 -0.80
C ARG A 229 -13.50 -19.74 -0.94
N ARG A 230 -14.21 -19.60 -2.06
CA ARG A 230 -15.13 -18.49 -2.29
C ARG A 230 -16.16 -18.43 -1.16
N LEU A 231 -16.24 -17.29 -0.49
CA LEU A 231 -17.19 -17.00 0.57
C LEU A 231 -18.35 -16.16 0.03
N ARG A 232 -18.04 -15.07 -0.68
CA ARG A 232 -19.00 -14.09 -1.20
C ARG A 232 -18.33 -13.15 -2.21
N GLU A 233 -19.08 -12.18 -2.71
CA GLU A 233 -18.54 -11.04 -3.44
C GLU A 233 -17.96 -9.98 -2.50
N ALA A 234 -17.06 -9.16 -3.03
CA ALA A 234 -16.47 -8.01 -2.34
C ALA A 234 -17.53 -6.96 -1.98
N GLY A 235 -17.17 -6.03 -1.10
CA GLY A 235 -18.07 -4.94 -0.72
C GLY A 235 -18.33 -3.98 -1.88
N GLY A 236 -19.49 -3.31 -1.87
CA GLY A 236 -19.90 -2.35 -2.91
C GLY A 236 -18.81 -1.38 -3.36
N PRO A 237 -18.09 -0.70 -2.44
CA PRO A 237 -17.05 0.26 -2.82
C PRO A 237 -15.88 -0.35 -3.62
N ALA A 238 -15.56 -1.62 -3.38
CA ALA A 238 -14.52 -2.33 -4.14
C ALA A 238 -15.03 -2.76 -5.53
N LEU A 239 -16.31 -3.17 -5.61
CA LEU A 239 -16.94 -3.51 -6.89
C LEU A 239 -17.16 -2.28 -7.78
N GLU A 240 -17.41 -1.11 -7.20
CA GLU A 240 -17.48 0.16 -7.93
C GLU A 240 -16.12 0.52 -8.57
N GLU A 241 -15.03 0.40 -7.80
CA GLU A 241 -13.68 0.61 -8.33
C GLU A 241 -13.32 -0.40 -9.42
N LEU A 242 -13.71 -1.67 -9.25
CA LEU A 242 -13.50 -2.70 -10.26
C LEU A 242 -14.18 -2.34 -11.59
N ARG A 243 -15.44 -1.90 -11.54
CA ARG A 243 -16.17 -1.45 -12.74
C ARG A 243 -15.49 -0.25 -13.40
N ALA A 244 -15.08 0.74 -12.61
CA ALA A 244 -14.36 1.92 -13.12
C ALA A 244 -13.00 1.57 -13.76
N ASP A 245 -12.34 0.52 -13.27
CA ASP A 245 -11.09 0.01 -13.84
C ASP A 245 -11.33 -0.76 -15.15
N ASP A 246 -12.38 -1.58 -15.21
CA ASP A 246 -12.77 -2.29 -16.43
C ASP A 246 -13.14 -1.33 -17.56
N GLU A 247 -13.91 -0.28 -17.26
CA GLU A 247 -14.26 0.79 -18.20
C GLU A 247 -13.02 1.52 -18.75
N ARG A 248 -12.05 1.82 -17.87
CA ARG A 248 -10.80 2.50 -18.26
C ARG A 248 -9.88 1.63 -19.11
N THR A 249 -9.88 0.32 -18.89
CA THR A 249 -9.00 -0.64 -19.59
C THR A 249 -9.64 -1.26 -20.82
N GLY A 250 -10.92 -0.98 -21.08
CA GLY A 250 -11.67 -1.58 -22.18
C GLY A 250 -11.97 -3.07 -21.99
N ARG A 251 -11.80 -3.62 -20.78
CA ARG A 251 -12.23 -4.99 -20.47
C ARG A 251 -13.75 -4.98 -20.34
N ARG A 252 -14.44 -5.74 -21.19
CA ARG A 252 -15.87 -6.04 -20.96
C ARG A 252 -15.97 -7.07 -19.83
N PRO A 253 -16.93 -6.94 -18.89
CA PRO A 253 -17.17 -7.98 -17.91
C PRO A 253 -17.54 -9.27 -18.66
N GLU A 254 -16.77 -10.34 -18.44
CA GLU A 254 -17.11 -11.66 -18.96
C GLU A 254 -18.50 -12.01 -18.45
N THR A 255 -19.46 -12.10 -19.36
CA THR A 255 -20.82 -12.47 -19.03
C THR A 255 -20.76 -13.90 -18.50
N ARG A 256 -21.03 -14.09 -17.20
CA ARG A 256 -21.19 -15.44 -16.62
C ARG A 256 -22.30 -16.14 -17.39
N MET A 257 -21.94 -16.98 -18.35
CA MET A 257 -22.88 -17.94 -18.92
C MET A 257 -23.30 -18.85 -17.77
N GLY A 258 -24.57 -18.73 -17.38
CA GLY A 258 -25.18 -19.62 -16.42
C GLY A 258 -25.00 -21.07 -16.89
N SER A 259 -24.34 -21.87 -16.07
CA SER A 259 -24.44 -23.32 -16.16
C SER A 259 -25.86 -23.70 -15.72
N THR A 260 -26.81 -23.68 -16.64
CA THR A 260 -28.01 -24.49 -16.51
C THR A 260 -27.57 -25.93 -16.71
N VAL A 261 -27.32 -26.62 -15.61
CA VAL A 261 -27.21 -28.08 -15.61
C VAL A 261 -28.63 -28.62 -15.75
N GLY A 262 -28.88 -29.26 -16.89
CA GLY A 262 -29.92 -30.27 -17.04
C GLY A 262 -29.35 -31.66 -16.73
#